data_AF-A0A353HXB1-F1
#
_entry.id   AF-A0A353HXB1-F1
#
_cell.length_a   1.000
_cell.length_b   1.000
_cell.length_c   1.000
_cell.angle_alpha   90.00
_cell.angle_beta   90.00
_cell.angle_gamma   90.00
#
_symmetry.space_group_name_H-M   'P 1'
#
loop_
_entity.id
_entity.type
_entity.pdbx_description
1 polymer ?
#
loop_
_entity_poly.entity_id
_entity_poly.type
_entity_poly.pdbx_seq_one_letter_code
_entity_poly.pdbx_strand_id
1 'polypeptide(L)'
;MKTTVEYLDMIKQRLNLPSDYALANALGITRESVSQLRNGKTSMGIETALKAGEFLHIDGHAIYADSQIERAKKPEIREFWVSISEKFSSSFNTLLSQWDGRERRAFARG
;
A
#
# COMPACT_ATOMS: atom_id res chain seq x y z
N MET A 1 9.95 -0.81 4.44
CA MET A 1 8.95 -0.01 3.71
C MET A 1 9.25 -0.10 2.25
N LYS A 2 8.22 -0.19 1.43
CA LYS A 2 8.32 -0.09 -0.02
C LYS A 2 8.16 1.37 -0.44
N THR A 3 8.76 1.73 -1.54
CA THR A 3 8.64 3.05 -2.16
C THR A 3 7.44 3.10 -3.11
N THR A 4 7.03 4.31 -3.44
CA THR A 4 6.02 4.58 -4.47
C THR A 4 6.36 3.86 -5.77
N VAL A 5 7.63 3.91 -6.21
CA VAL A 5 8.07 3.29 -7.47
C VAL A 5 7.92 1.77 -7.42
N GLU A 6 8.32 1.13 -6.31
CA GLU A 6 8.18 -0.32 -6.13
C GLU A 6 6.71 -0.75 -6.17
N TYR A 7 5.81 0.00 -5.52
CA TYR A 7 4.38 -0.28 -5.60
C TYR A 7 3.83 -0.15 -7.02
N LEU A 8 4.25 0.88 -7.78
CA LEU A 8 3.84 1.03 -9.18
C LEU A 8 4.28 -0.17 -10.04
N ASP A 9 5.50 -0.67 -9.82
CA ASP A 9 6.00 -1.85 -10.53
C ASP A 9 5.27 -3.14 -10.12
N MET A 10 4.98 -3.31 -8.83
CA MET A 10 4.15 -4.41 -8.35
C MET A 10 2.76 -4.40 -9.00
N ILE A 11 2.13 -3.23 -9.14
CA ILE A 11 0.82 -3.11 -9.78
C ILE A 11 0.91 -3.47 -11.26
N LYS A 12 1.92 -2.96 -11.97
CA LYS A 12 2.12 -3.31 -13.39
C LYS A 12 2.32 -4.80 -13.58
N GLN A 13 3.12 -5.44 -12.73
CA GLN A 13 3.33 -6.88 -12.76
C GLN A 13 2.03 -7.63 -12.46
N ARG A 14 1.32 -7.25 -11.39
CA ARG A 14 0.09 -7.91 -10.92
C ARG A 14 -1.06 -7.83 -11.93
N LEU A 15 -1.14 -6.75 -12.69
CA LEU A 15 -2.17 -6.50 -13.69
C LEU A 15 -1.67 -6.74 -15.13
N ASN A 16 -0.42 -7.19 -15.30
CA ASN A 16 0.25 -7.41 -16.58
C ASN A 16 0.15 -6.20 -17.54
N LEU A 17 0.41 -4.99 -17.03
CA LEU A 17 0.24 -3.74 -17.77
C LEU A 17 1.47 -3.43 -18.64
N PRO A 18 1.29 -3.15 -19.94
CA PRO A 18 2.40 -2.99 -20.88
C PRO A 18 3.10 -1.63 -20.78
N SER A 19 2.50 -0.65 -20.10
CA SER A 19 3.03 0.72 -20.06
C SER A 19 2.58 1.49 -18.82
N ASP A 20 3.25 2.61 -18.57
CA ASP A 20 2.86 3.54 -17.51
C ASP A 20 1.57 4.31 -17.85
N TYR A 21 1.21 4.41 -19.13
CA TYR A 21 -0.09 4.93 -19.54
C TYR A 21 -1.23 3.97 -19.15
N ALA A 22 -1.04 2.66 -19.37
CA ALA A 22 -2.00 1.66 -18.91
C ALA A 22 -2.12 1.65 -17.38
N LEU A 23 -1.01 1.86 -16.67
CA LEU A 23 -1.00 2.06 -15.21
C LEU A 23 -1.78 3.30 -14.77
N ALA A 24 -1.60 4.43 -15.45
CA ALA A 24 -2.34 5.66 -15.18
C ALA A 24 -3.86 5.43 -15.29
N ASN A 25 -4.30 4.78 -16.38
CA ASN A 25 -5.70 4.44 -16.60
C ASN A 25 -6.23 3.48 -15.53
N ALA A 26 -5.47 2.43 -15.19
CA ALA A 26 -5.86 1.49 -14.14
C ALA A 26 -6.03 2.19 -12.78
N LEU A 27 -5.08 3.06 -12.41
CA LEU A 27 -5.13 3.86 -11.19
C LEU A 27 -6.15 5.01 -11.26
N GLY A 28 -6.64 5.38 -12.43
CA GLY A 28 -7.57 6.51 -12.60
C GLY A 28 -6.90 7.87 -12.33
N ILE A 29 -5.60 7.98 -12.58
CA ILE A 29 -4.83 9.22 -12.44
C ILE A 29 -4.25 9.65 -13.78
N THR A 30 -3.76 10.89 -13.87
CA THR A 30 -3.16 11.38 -15.12
C THR A 30 -1.79 10.74 -15.40
N ARG A 31 -1.39 10.71 -16.67
CA ARG A 31 -0.06 10.22 -17.07
C ARG A 31 1.06 11.09 -16.47
N GLU A 32 0.83 12.40 -16.36
CA GLU A 32 1.74 13.33 -15.71
C GLU A 32 1.92 12.95 -14.24
N SER A 33 0.84 12.60 -13.54
CA SER A 33 0.90 12.15 -12.15
C SER A 33 1.75 10.88 -12.00
N VAL A 34 1.55 9.89 -12.89
CA VAL A 34 2.41 8.69 -12.91
C VAL A 34 3.87 9.06 -13.16
N SER A 35 4.17 9.97 -14.08
CA SER A 35 5.54 10.44 -14.32
C SER A 35 6.15 11.11 -13.09
N GLN A 36 5.39 11.93 -12.37
CA GLN A 36 5.87 12.56 -11.13
C GLN A 36 6.18 11.51 -10.04
N LEU A 37 5.32 10.50 -9.89
CA LEU A 37 5.53 9.39 -8.96
C LEU A 37 6.76 8.56 -9.35
N ARG A 38 6.91 8.23 -10.64
CA ARG A 38 8.06 7.48 -11.17
C ARG A 38 9.40 8.16 -10.92
N ASN A 39 9.41 9.48 -11.03
CA ASN A 39 10.62 10.29 -10.86
C ASN A 39 10.85 10.71 -9.39
N GLY A 40 10.09 10.18 -8.44
CA GLY A 40 10.22 10.51 -7.02
C GLY A 40 9.94 11.98 -6.69
N LYS A 41 9.26 12.72 -7.59
CA LYS A 41 8.90 14.13 -7.37
C LYS A 41 7.74 14.27 -6.40
N THR A 42 6.91 13.23 -6.30
CA THR A 42 5.85 13.08 -5.32
C THR A 42 5.69 11.60 -4.96
N SER A 43 4.92 11.31 -3.91
CA SER A 43 4.53 9.96 -3.50
C SER A 43 3.01 9.78 -3.57
N MET A 44 2.50 8.56 -3.38
CA MET A 44 1.06 8.31 -3.50
C MET A 44 0.22 9.13 -2.51
N GLY A 45 -0.90 9.65 -2.99
CA GLY A 45 -1.98 10.17 -2.13
C GLY A 45 -2.83 9.03 -1.59
N ILE A 46 -3.73 9.34 -0.64
CA ILE A 46 -4.57 8.33 0.02
C ILE A 46 -5.45 7.56 -0.98
N GLU A 47 -6.10 8.25 -1.92
CA GLU A 47 -6.97 7.61 -2.92
C GLU A 47 -6.20 6.63 -3.82
N THR A 48 -5.01 7.04 -4.29
CA THR A 48 -4.13 6.18 -5.10
C THR A 48 -3.62 4.99 -4.29
N ALA A 49 -3.28 5.20 -3.01
CA ALA A 49 -2.80 4.13 -2.12
C ALA A 49 -3.90 3.11 -1.80
N LEU A 50 -5.14 3.54 -1.56
CA LEU A 50 -6.28 2.63 -1.36
C LEU A 50 -6.53 1.77 -2.59
N LYS A 51 -6.55 2.39 -3.78
CA LYS A 51 -6.74 1.68 -5.04
C LYS A 51 -5.58 0.74 -5.38
N ALA A 52 -4.35 1.16 -5.08
CA ALA A 52 -3.18 0.28 -5.16
C ALA A 52 -3.33 -0.95 -4.24
N GLY A 53 -3.86 -0.75 -3.03
CA GLY A 53 -4.14 -1.81 -2.07
C GLY A 53 -5.12 -2.84 -2.61
N GLU A 54 -6.20 -2.40 -3.25
CA GLU A 54 -7.18 -3.28 -3.92
C GLU A 54 -6.53 -4.15 -5.00
N PHE A 55 -5.66 -3.58 -5.83
CA PHE A 55 -4.97 -4.34 -6.88
C PHE A 55 -3.96 -5.35 -6.33
N LEU A 56 -3.24 -4.97 -5.27
CA LEU A 56 -2.15 -5.78 -4.70
C LEU A 56 -2.61 -6.74 -3.60
N HIS A 57 -3.85 -6.65 -3.13
CA HIS A 57 -4.33 -7.35 -1.92
C HIS A 57 -3.47 -7.02 -0.69
N ILE A 58 -3.07 -5.75 -0.60
CA ILE A 58 -2.34 -5.17 0.53
C ILE A 58 -3.24 -4.11 1.15
N ASP A 59 -3.21 -3.97 2.48
CA ASP A 59 -3.95 -2.90 3.14
C ASP A 59 -3.49 -1.52 2.62
N GLY A 60 -4.44 -0.71 2.16
CA GLY A 60 -4.15 0.60 1.57
C GLY A 60 -3.60 1.61 2.58
N HIS A 61 -3.89 1.46 3.88
CA HIS A 61 -3.28 2.32 4.90
C HIS A 61 -1.78 2.07 5.01
N ALA A 62 -1.34 0.81 4.93
CA ALA A 62 0.09 0.48 4.91
C ALA A 62 0.81 1.12 3.71
N ILE A 63 0.23 1.06 2.51
CA ILE A 63 0.79 1.71 1.30
C ILE A 63 0.85 3.24 1.48
N TYR A 64 -0.21 3.83 2.06
CA TYR A 64 -0.25 5.26 2.31
C TYR A 64 0.79 5.69 3.35
N ALA A 65 0.96 4.93 4.43
CA ALA A 65 1.97 5.19 5.45
C ALA A 65 3.39 5.13 4.86
N ASP A 66 3.70 4.09 4.09
CA ASP A 66 4.97 3.96 3.35
C ASP A 66 5.20 5.21 2.46
N SER A 67 4.16 5.67 1.77
CA SER A 67 4.21 6.87 0.91
C SER A 67 4.42 8.18 1.69
N GLN A 68 3.90 8.30 2.91
CA GLN A 68 4.16 9.46 3.77
C GLN A 68 5.56 9.44 4.34
N ILE A 69 6.08 8.25 4.67
CA ILE A 69 7.43 8.08 5.19
C ILE A 69 8.48 8.39 4.10
N GLU A 70 8.20 8.01 2.85
CA GLU A 70 9.01 8.37 1.68
C GLU A 70 9.03 9.90 1.46
N ARG A 71 7.87 10.56 1.59
CA ARG A 71 7.72 12.01 1.35
C ARG A 71 8.31 12.87 2.47
N ALA A 72 8.36 12.35 3.70
CA ALA A 72 8.74 13.11 4.88
C ALA A 72 10.18 13.64 4.79
N LYS A 73 10.32 14.97 4.72
CA LYS A 73 11.62 15.64 4.73
C LYS A 73 12.17 15.85 6.14
N LYS A 74 11.27 15.94 7.12
CA LYS A 74 11.62 16.18 8.51
C LYS A 74 11.68 14.85 9.28
N PRO A 75 12.73 14.60 10.08
CA PRO A 75 12.87 13.36 10.85
C PRO A 75 11.67 13.09 11.75
N GLU A 76 11.11 14.10 12.41
CA GLU A 76 10.00 13.91 13.35
C GLU A 76 8.72 13.41 12.66
N ILE A 77 8.47 13.83 11.42
CA ILE A 77 7.30 13.37 10.64
C ILE A 77 7.50 11.92 10.20
N ARG A 78 8.73 11.57 9.82
CA ARG A 78 9.10 10.21 9.45
C ARG A 78 8.91 9.26 10.63
N GLU A 79 9.44 9.63 11.80
CA GLU A 79 9.32 8.85 13.03
C GLU A 79 7.85 8.67 13.45
N PHE A 80 7.04 9.71 13.34
CA PHE A 80 5.60 9.63 13.59
C PHE A 80 4.92 8.52 12.77
N TRP A 81 5.13 8.52 11.45
CA TRP A 81 4.52 7.52 10.57
C TRP A 81 5.07 6.11 10.78
N VAL A 82 6.39 5.97 11.02
CA VAL A 82 6.99 4.67 11.39
C VAL A 82 6.32 4.13 12.66
N SER A 83 6.17 4.97 13.69
CA SER A 83 5.56 4.56 14.96
C SER A 83 4.09 4.13 14.82
N ILE A 84 3.33 4.77 13.91
CA ILE A 84 1.94 4.39 13.63
C ILE A 84 1.89 3.01 12.98
N SER A 85 2.72 2.79 11.96
CA SER A 85 2.78 1.51 11.24
C SER A 85 3.18 0.34 12.17
N GLU A 86 4.12 0.58 13.09
CA GLU A 86 4.54 -0.39 14.10
C GLU A 86 3.40 -0.72 15.08
N LYS A 87 2.72 0.31 15.61
CA LYS A 87 1.58 0.13 16.53
C LYS A 87 0.43 -0.63 15.87
N PHE A 88 0.15 -0.34 14.61
CA PHE A 88 -0.88 -1.04 13.85
C PHE A 88 -0.54 -2.53 13.70
N SER A 89 0.71 -2.83 13.31
CA SER A 89 1.21 -4.20 13.17
C SER A 89 1.18 -4.97 14.50
N SER A 90 1.63 -4.34 15.59
CA SER A 90 1.61 -4.93 16.94
C SER A 90 0.20 -5.22 17.42
N SER A 91 -0.74 -4.30 17.21
CA SER A 91 -2.15 -4.47 17.59
C SER A 91 -2.78 -5.64 16.83
N PHE A 92 -2.52 -5.72 15.53
CA PHE A 92 -3.02 -6.82 14.69
C PHE A 92 -2.43 -8.17 15.10
N ASN A 93 -1.11 -8.25 15.33
CA ASN A 93 -0.46 -9.48 15.83
C ASN A 93 -1.02 -9.92 17.18
N THR A 94 -1.33 -8.97 18.07
CA THR A 94 -1.96 -9.25 19.36
C THR A 94 -3.34 -9.86 19.16
N LEU A 95 -4.17 -9.29 18.28
CA LEU A 95 -5.50 -9.83 17.96
C LEU A 95 -5.40 -11.24 17.36
N LEU A 96 -4.49 -11.46 16.42
CA LEU A 96 -4.29 -12.78 15.81
C LEU A 96 -3.75 -13.81 16.80
N SER A 97 -2.89 -13.43 17.74
CA SER A 97 -2.35 -14.35 18.75
C SER A 97 -3.42 -14.90 19.69
N GLN A 98 -4.53 -14.17 19.86
CA GLN A 98 -5.68 -14.58 20.66
C GLN A 98 -6.67 -15.44 19.86
N TRP A 99 -6.54 -15.50 18.53
CA TRP A 99 -7.45 -16.25 17.67
C TRP A 99 -7.00 -17.71 17.49
N ASP A 100 -7.84 -18.67 17.88
CA ASP A 100 -7.49 -20.11 17.88
C ASP A 100 -7.86 -20.87 16.59
N GLY A 101 -8.43 -20.19 15.60
CA GLY A 101 -8.73 -20.75 14.28
C GLY A 101 -9.84 -21.80 14.22
N ARG A 102 -10.59 -22.05 15.31
CA ARG A 102 -11.49 -23.21 15.39
C ARG A 102 -12.78 -23.10 14.55
N GLU A 103 -13.18 -21.91 14.13
CA GLU A 103 -14.44 -21.69 13.40
C GLU A 103 -14.42 -22.21 11.95
N ARG A 104 -13.26 -22.29 11.29
CA ARG A 104 -13.19 -22.70 9.86
C ARG A 104 -13.45 -24.19 9.62
N ARG A 105 -13.52 -25.02 10.66
CA ARG A 105 -13.81 -26.46 10.54
C ARG A 105 -15.30 -26.80 10.52
N ALA A 106 -16.17 -25.85 10.87
CA ALA A 106 -17.62 -26.09 10.92
C ALA A 106 -18.31 -25.96 9.55
N PHE A 107 -17.72 -25.21 8.60
CA PHE A 107 -18.33 -24.94 7.29
C PHE A 107 -17.83 -25.82 6.13
N ALA A 108 -16.86 -26.71 6.37
CA ALA A 108 -16.34 -27.63 5.34
C ALA A 108 -17.15 -28.94 5.19
N ARG A 109 -18.32 -29.04 5.82
CA ARG A 109 -19.25 -30.16 5.70
C ARG A 109 -20.68 -29.62 5.62
N GLY A 110 -21.08 -29.19 4.43
CA GLY A 110 -22.44 -28.77 4.09
C GLY A 110 -22.62 -28.82 2.59
#